data_AF-A0A3G7UCU3-F1
#
_entry.id   AF-A0A3G7UCU3-F1
#
_cell.length_a   1.000
_cell.length_b   1.000
_cell.length_c   1.000
_cell.angle_alpha   90.00
_cell.angle_beta   90.00
_cell.angle_gamma   90.00
#
_symmetry.space_group_name_H-M   'P 1'
#
loop_
_entity.id
_entity.type
_entity.pdbx_description
1 polymer ?
#
loop_
_entity_poly.entity_id
_entity_poly.type
_entity_poly.pdbx_seq_one_letter_code
_entity_poly.pdbx_strand_id
1 'polypeptide(L)' 'MSKLAWLFLCLTFTATLLGLASTTQDDQTTAFIASAVFGSLLLLTLIVGRRIKFDPVLR' A
#
# COMPACT_ATOMS: atom_id res chain seq x y z
N MET A 1 -6.59 12.50 7.72
CA MET A 1 -6.36 11.17 7.14
C MET A 1 -7.20 10.18 7.91
N SER A 2 -7.97 9.30 7.26
CA SER A 2 -8.75 8.30 8.00
C SER A 2 -7.79 7.38 8.76
N LYS A 3 -8.12 6.97 9.99
CA LYS A 3 -7.29 6.08 10.81
C LYS A 3 -6.94 4.79 10.05
N LEU A 4 -7.87 4.31 9.23
CA LEU A 4 -7.71 3.13 8.38
C LEU A 4 -6.65 3.32 7.29
N ALA A 5 -6.60 4.47 6.60
CA ALA A 5 -5.59 4.72 5.57
C ALA A 5 -4.16 4.70 6.14
N TRP A 6 -4.00 5.17 7.38
CA TRP A 6 -2.70 5.13 8.06
C TRP A 6 -2.30 3.70 8.46
N LEU A 7 -3.27 2.88 8.90
CA LEU A 7 -3.04 1.46 9.14
C LEU A 7 -2.67 0.71 7.86
N PHE A 8 -3.39 0.92 6.76
CA PHE A 8 -3.06 0.31 5.46
C PHE A 8 -1.68 0.73 4.96
N LEU A 9 -1.26 1.98 5.22
CA LEU A 9 0.06 2.46 4.82
C LEU A 9 1.14 1.74 5.61
N CYS A 10 0.99 1.70 6.93
CA CYS A 10 1.93 1.01 7.79
C CYS A 10 2.03 -0.48 7.42
N LEU A 11 0.88 -1.13 7.17
CA LEU A 11 0.81 -2.55 6.82
C LEU A 11 1.45 -2.85 5.45
N THR A 12 1.26 -1.97 4.46
CA THR A 12 1.90 -2.11 3.15
C THR A 12 3.41 -1.94 3.29
N PHE A 13 3.85 -0.92 4.05
CA PHE A 13 5.27 -0.63 4.25
C PHE A 13 5.99 -1.77 4.98
N THR A 14 5.39 -2.31 6.05
CA THR A 14 5.96 -3.46 6.77
C THR A 14 5.95 -4.73 5.92
N ALA A 15 4.90 -4.98 5.13
CA ALA A 15 4.86 -6.12 4.20
C ALA A 15 5.95 -6.03 3.13
N THR A 16 6.19 -4.83 2.56
CA THR A 16 7.29 -4.62 1.61
C THR A 16 8.65 -4.79 2.26
N LEU A 17 8.85 -4.29 3.48
CA LEU A 17 10.11 -4.45 4.22
C LEU A 17 10.38 -5.92 4.54
N LEU A 18 9.34 -6.65 4.93
CA LEU A 18 9.42 -8.06 5.23
C LEU A 18 9.76 -8.90 3.99
N GLY A 19 9.17 -8.58 2.83
CA GLY A 19 9.52 -9.21 1.55
C GLY A 19 10.93 -8.88 1.04
N LEU A 20 11.51 -7.74 1.45
CA LEU A 20 12.93 -7.44 1.19
C LEU A 20 13.86 -8.16 2.18
N ALA A 21 13.39 -8.43 3.40
CA ALA A 21 14.16 -9.10 4.44
C ALA A 21 14.09 -10.64 4.36
N SER A 22 13.09 -11.19 3.67
CA SER A 22 12.94 -12.63 3.46
C SER A 22 14.03 -13.17 2.52
N THR A 23 14.68 -14.25 2.95
CA THR A 23 15.76 -14.93 2.20
C THR A 23 15.25 -16.12 1.38
N THR A 24 13.99 -16.50 1.60
CA THR A 24 13.27 -17.61 0.97
C THR A 24 12.34 -17.07 -0.12
N GLN A 25 12.43 -17.63 -1.32
CA GLN A 25 11.70 -17.14 -2.50
C GLN A 25 10.17 -17.26 -2.35
N ASP A 26 9.69 -18.30 -1.67
CA ASP A 26 8.26 -18.49 -1.40
C ASP A 26 7.71 -17.45 -0.40
N ASP A 27 8.48 -17.12 0.64
CA ASP A 27 8.07 -16.08 1.60
C ASP A 27 8.15 -14.69 0.96
N GLN A 28 9.13 -14.47 0.09
CA GLN A 28 9.27 -13.22 -0.65
C GLN A 28 8.10 -12.98 -1.61
N THR A 29 7.69 -14.00 -2.37
CA THR A 29 6.57 -13.89 -3.31
C THR A 29 5.24 -13.67 -2.58
N THR A 30 5.00 -14.37 -1.47
CA THR A 30 3.80 -14.17 -0.65
C THR A 30 3.78 -12.78 0.01
N ALA A 31 4.91 -12.28 0.50
CA ALA A 31 5.04 -10.92 1.03
C ALA A 31 4.80 -9.85 -0.04
N PHE A 32 5.30 -10.05 -1.27
CA PHE A 32 5.00 -9.14 -2.38
C PHE A 32 3.53 -9.15 -2.78
N ILE A 33 2.89 -10.32 -2.89
CA ILE A 33 1.45 -10.42 -3.18
C ILE A 33 0.65 -9.72 -2.09
N ALA A 34 0.95 -9.96 -0.81
CA ALA A 34 0.30 -9.29 0.31
C ALA A 34 0.48 -7.77 0.22
N SER A 35 1.70 -7.29 -0.05
CA SER A 35 1.97 -5.86 -0.22
C SER A 35 1.22 -5.23 -1.40
N ALA A 36 1.05 -5.96 -2.51
CA ALA A 36 0.31 -5.48 -3.66
C ALA A 36 -1.20 -5.38 -3.37
N VAL A 37 -1.76 -6.35 -2.66
CA VAL A 37 -3.17 -6.34 -2.22
C VAL A 37 -3.42 -5.20 -1.24
N PHE A 38 -2.58 -5.04 -0.21
CA PHE A 38 -2.73 -3.94 0.75
C PHE A 38 -2.44 -2.57 0.14
N GLY A 39 -1.47 -2.48 -0.77
CA GLY A 39 -1.15 -1.27 -1.51
C GLY A 39 -2.27 -0.84 -2.45
N SER A 40 -2.92 -1.78 -3.16
CA SER A 40 -4.08 -1.47 -4.01
C SER A 40 -5.30 -1.05 -3.20
N LEU A 41 -5.58 -1.69 -2.05
CA LEU A 41 -6.59 -1.23 -1.10
C LEU A 41 -6.27 0.18 -0.58
N LEU A 42 -5.01 0.46 -0.24
CA LEU A 42 -4.57 1.78 0.18
C LEU A 42 -4.85 2.82 -0.90
N LEU A 43 -4.46 2.55 -2.15
CA LEU A 43 -4.73 3.44 -3.28
C LEU A 43 -6.22 3.69 -3.45
N LEU A 44 -7.06 2.64 -3.39
CA LEU A 44 -8.52 2.79 -3.43
C LEU A 44 -9.03 3.65 -2.28
N THR A 45 -8.54 3.47 -1.05
CA THR A 45 -8.95 4.30 0.09
C THR A 45 -8.51 5.76 -0.07
N LEU A 46 -7.36 6.03 -0.69
CA LEU A 46 -6.91 7.40 -0.98
C LEU A 46 -7.72 8.06 -2.10
N ILE A 47 -8.11 7.29 -3.13
CA ILE A 47 -8.97 7.73 -4.24
C ILE A 47 -10.38 8.05 -3.72
N VAL A 48 -11.02 7.09 -3.03
CA VAL A 48 -12.38 7.24 -2.47
C VAL A 48 -12.42 8.35 -1.40
N GLY A 49 -11.35 8.48 -0.60
CA GLY A 49 -11.20 9.50 0.42
C GLY A 49 -11.06 10.93 -0.10
N ARG A 50 -11.07 11.17 -1.42
CA ARG A 50 -10.91 12.51 -2.05
C ARG A 50 -9.63 13.23 -1.61
N ARG A 51 -8.55 12.50 -1.32
CA ARG A 51 -7.24 13.08 -0.96
C ARG A 51 -6.25 13.08 -2.11
N ILE A 52 -6.43 12.23 -3.11
CA ILE A 52 -5.82 12.42 -4.42
C ILE A 52 -6.80 13.24 -5.24
N LYS A 53 -6.87 14.55 -4.94
CA LYS A 53 -7.05 15.47 -6.04
C LYS A 53 -5.80 15.22 -6.87
N PHE A 54 -5.91 14.45 -7.95
CA PHE A 54 -5.18 14.83 -9.14
C PHE A 54 -5.75 16.22 -9.40
N ASP A 55 -5.21 17.25 -8.74
CA ASP A 55 -5.41 18.60 -9.22
C ASP A 55 -4.81 18.47 -10.62
N PRO A 56 -5.66 18.46 -11.67
CA PRO A 56 -5.11 18.50 -13.00
C PRO A 56 -4.38 19.83 -12.97
N VAL A 57 -3.05 19.81 -12.97
CA VAL A 57 -2.16 20.97 -13.14
C VAL A 57 -2.34 21.46 -14.59
N LEU A 58 -3.59 21.78 -14.90
CA LEU A 58 -4.25 22.18 -16.14
C LEU A 58 -5.57 22.92 -15.78
N ARG A 59 -5.59 23.56 -14.61
CA ARG A 59 -6.36 24.78 -14.32
C ARG A 59 -5.52 25.71 -13.47
#